data_AF-A0A645FYW5-F1
#
_entry.id   AF-A0A645FYW5-F1
#
_cell.length_a   1.000
_cell.length_b   1.000
_cell.length_c   1.000
_cell.angle_alpha   90.00
_cell.angle_beta   90.00
_cell.angle_gamma   90.00
#
_symmetry.space_group_name_H-M   'P 1'
#
loop_
_entity.id
_entity.type
_entity.pdbx_description
1 polymer ?
#
loop_
_entity_poly.entity_id
_entity_poly.type
_entity_poly.pdbx_seq_one_letter_code
_entity_poly.pdbx_strand_id
1 'polypeptide(L)'
;MGAQALVSSVEDISLYTHGLVDAIDVKLIGQTDPALQWALREFADLKSDSVIGSDDTTSVLISDSDLSPSLNSIYRGQSIQWKSQIDFSQMDGFDWIKWFDMRDVPETNQNLLLWARNDLFKGSSQN
;
A
#
# COMPACT_ATOMS: atom_id res chain seq x y z
N MET A 1 3.60 9.43 -8.31
CA MET A 1 4.80 8.68 -7.87
C MET A 1 4.40 7.52 -6.97
N GLY A 2 3.63 7.75 -5.90
CA GLY A 2 3.16 6.67 -5.01
C GLY A 2 2.36 5.56 -5.69
N ALA A 3 1.44 5.91 -6.59
CA ALA A 3 0.67 4.92 -7.32
C ALA A 3 1.52 4.03 -8.23
N GLN A 4 2.51 4.60 -8.92
CA GLN A 4 3.44 3.83 -9.73
C GLN A 4 4.29 2.90 -8.86
N ALA A 5 4.79 3.39 -7.72
CA ALA A 5 5.58 2.58 -6.80
C ALA A 5 4.79 1.40 -6.23
N LEU A 6 3.52 1.62 -5.87
CA LEU A 6 2.64 0.55 -5.41
C LEU A 6 2.43 -0.50 -6.51
N VAL A 7 2.01 -0.06 -7.70
CA VAL A 7 1.73 -0.97 -8.82
C VAL A 7 2.99 -1.76 -9.19
N SER A 8 4.14 -1.11 -9.33
CA SER A 8 5.39 -1.79 -9.66
C SER A 8 5.79 -2.81 -8.60
N SER A 9 5.62 -2.49 -7.31
CA SER A 9 5.92 -3.46 -6.24
C SER A 9 5.03 -4.69 -6.30
N VAL A 10 3.73 -4.52 -6.59
CA VAL A 10 2.82 -5.67 -6.75
C VAL A 10 3.13 -6.46 -8.02
N GLU A 11 3.44 -5.78 -9.14
CA GLU A 11 3.88 -6.40 -10.39
C GLU A 11 5.17 -7.22 -10.21
N ASP A 12 6.15 -6.68 -9.48
CA ASP A 12 7.40 -7.37 -9.18
C ASP A 12 7.17 -8.66 -8.38
N ILE A 13 6.28 -8.62 -7.38
CA ILE A 13 5.88 -9.81 -6.60
C ILE A 13 5.16 -10.82 -7.51
N SER A 14 4.27 -10.35 -8.38
CA SER A 14 3.54 -11.20 -9.32
C SER A 14 4.48 -11.89 -10.32
N LEU A 15 5.41 -11.13 -10.91
CA LEU A 15 6.43 -11.65 -11.81
C LEU A 15 7.32 -12.69 -11.13
N TYR A 16 7.71 -12.42 -9.89
CA TYR A 16 8.53 -13.35 -9.12
C TYR A 16 7.80 -14.67 -8.82
N THR A 17 6.51 -14.61 -8.51
CA THR A 17 5.70 -15.75 -8.08
C THR A 17 5.15 -16.57 -9.25
N HIS A 18 4.55 -15.88 -10.23
CA HIS A 18 3.78 -16.50 -11.31
C HIS A 18 4.42 -16.30 -12.70
N GLY A 19 5.43 -15.44 -12.83
CA GLY A 19 6.05 -15.10 -14.13
C GLY A 19 5.19 -14.16 -14.99
N LEU A 20 4.09 -13.64 -14.45
CA LEU A 20 3.17 -12.71 -15.11
C LEU A 20 2.98 -11.47 -14.23
N VAL A 21 2.78 -10.30 -14.82
CA VAL A 21 2.73 -9.00 -14.11
C VAL A 21 1.47 -8.80 -13.27
N ASP A 22 0.37 -9.49 -13.60
CA ASP A 22 -0.99 -9.21 -13.14
C ASP A 22 -1.72 -10.45 -12.56
N ALA A 23 -1.01 -11.58 -12.45
CA ALA A 23 -1.58 -12.88 -12.09
C ALA A 23 -1.50 -13.20 -10.58
N ILE A 24 -1.34 -12.19 -9.73
CA ILE A 24 -1.34 -12.34 -8.28
C ILE A 24 -2.66 -11.83 -7.68
N ASP A 25 -3.10 -12.48 -6.61
CA ASP A 25 -4.27 -12.08 -5.86
C ASP A 25 -3.93 -10.98 -4.85
N VAL A 26 -4.72 -9.91 -4.90
CA VAL A 26 -4.52 -8.67 -4.14
C VAL A 26 -5.79 -8.36 -3.37
N LYS A 27 -5.68 -8.09 -2.07
CA LYS A 27 -6.80 -7.70 -1.23
C LYS A 27 -6.56 -6.36 -0.55
N LEU A 28 -7.51 -5.44 -0.73
CA LEU A 28 -7.56 -4.16 -0.03
C LEU A 28 -8.29 -4.34 1.29
N ILE A 29 -7.66 -3.94 2.39
CA ILE A 29 -8.19 -4.08 3.75
C ILE A 29 -8.52 -2.70 4.31
N GLY A 30 -9.78 -2.48 4.67
CA GLY A 30 -10.24 -1.22 5.26
C GLY A 30 -10.15 -0.01 4.31
N GLN A 31 -9.80 -0.25 3.04
CA GLN A 31 -9.58 0.79 2.07
C GLN A 31 -10.78 0.99 1.14
N THR A 32 -11.19 2.25 0.99
CA THR A 32 -12.30 2.66 0.12
C THR A 32 -11.89 3.69 -0.93
N ASP A 33 -10.58 4.00 -1.08
CA ASP A 33 -10.09 4.97 -2.06
C ASP A 33 -10.29 4.44 -3.51
N PRO A 34 -11.17 5.06 -4.33
CA PRO A 34 -11.40 4.62 -5.71
C PRO A 34 -10.15 4.72 -6.58
N ALA A 35 -9.23 5.64 -6.26
CA ALA A 35 -7.97 5.77 -7.00
C ALA A 35 -7.06 4.55 -6.77
N LEU A 36 -7.12 3.93 -5.59
CA LEU A 36 -6.37 2.72 -5.27
C LEU A 36 -6.92 1.52 -6.05
N GLN A 37 -8.25 1.37 -6.06
CA GLN A 37 -8.92 0.35 -6.88
C GLN A 37 -8.63 0.52 -8.37
N TRP A 38 -8.65 1.75 -8.86
CA TRP A 38 -8.33 2.04 -10.26
C TRP A 38 -6.87 1.76 -10.62
N ALA A 39 -5.94 2.04 -9.71
CA ALA A 39 -4.52 1.77 -9.93
C ALA A 39 -4.24 0.27 -10.06
N LEU A 40 -4.96 -0.56 -9.30
CA LEU A 40 -4.80 -2.02 -9.25
C LEU A 40 -5.79 -2.77 -10.16
N ARG A 41 -6.53 -2.05 -11.03
CA ARG A 41 -7.59 -2.65 -11.84
C ARG A 41 -7.13 -3.74 -12.83
N GLU A 42 -5.84 -3.76 -13.17
CA GLU A 42 -5.26 -4.73 -14.10
C GLU A 42 -5.05 -6.10 -13.44
N PHE A 43 -5.02 -6.18 -12.09
CA PHE A 43 -4.92 -7.45 -11.37
C PHE A 43 -6.24 -8.20 -11.42
N ALA A 44 -6.20 -9.44 -11.93
CA ALA A 44 -7.40 -10.22 -12.19
C ALA A 44 -8.17 -10.62 -10.90
N ASP A 45 -7.47 -10.80 -9.78
CA ASP A 45 -8.07 -11.15 -8.49
C ASP A 45 -7.86 -10.02 -7.46
N LEU A 46 -8.48 -8.87 -7.74
CA LEU A 46 -8.57 -7.74 -6.81
C LEU A 46 -9.84 -7.85 -5.95
N LYS A 47 -9.66 -7.96 -4.62
CA LYS A 47 -10.74 -7.98 -3.63
C LYS A 47 -10.64 -6.77 -2.69
N SER A 48 -11.76 -6.37 -2.11
CA SER A 48 -11.82 -5.31 -1.09
C SER A 48 -12.68 -5.77 0.06
N ASP A 49 -12.10 -5.85 1.25
CA ASP A 49 -12.76 -6.27 2.48
C ASP A 49 -12.45 -5.27 3.60
N SER A 50 -13.33 -5.17 4.59
CA SER A 50 -13.08 -4.31 5.76
C SER A 50 -12.16 -4.97 6.80
N VAL A 51 -12.05 -6.30 6.76
CA VAL A 51 -11.32 -7.11 7.75
C VAL A 51 -10.62 -8.28 7.08
N ILE A 52 -9.53 -8.74 7.68
CA ILE A 52 -8.82 -9.95 7.27
C ILE A 52 -9.44 -11.15 7.99
N GLY A 53 -9.80 -12.19 7.24
CA GLY A 53 -10.24 -13.46 7.81
C GLY A 53 -9.08 -14.21 8.46
N SER A 54 -9.33 -15.01 9.49
CA SER A 54 -8.28 -15.82 10.14
C SER A 54 -7.61 -16.83 9.20
N ASP A 55 -8.34 -17.26 8.17
CA ASP A 55 -7.88 -18.21 7.14
C ASP A 55 -7.60 -17.53 5.79
N ASP A 56 -7.31 -16.23 5.79
CA ASP A 56 -7.07 -15.48 4.56
C ASP A 56 -5.75 -15.91 3.91
N THR A 57 -5.87 -16.57 2.75
CA THR A 57 -4.74 -17.04 1.95
C THR A 57 -4.39 -16.08 0.83
N THR A 58 -4.74 -14.79 0.96
CA THR A 58 -4.37 -13.84 -0.09
C THR A 58 -2.86 -13.64 -0.16
N SER A 59 -2.30 -13.53 -1.36
CA SER A 59 -0.85 -13.35 -1.56
C SER A 59 -0.37 -11.95 -1.17
N VAL A 60 -1.12 -10.91 -1.55
CA VAL A 60 -0.80 -9.51 -1.26
C VAL A 60 -1.96 -8.80 -0.58
N LEU A 61 -1.71 -8.20 0.59
CA LEU A 61 -2.68 -7.35 1.30
C LEU A 61 -2.21 -5.89 1.25
N ILE A 62 -3.15 -4.95 1.13
CA ILE A 62 -2.88 -3.52 1.18
C ILE A 62 -3.79 -2.88 2.22
N SER A 63 -3.21 -2.17 3.19
CA SER A 63 -3.93 -1.47 4.26
C SER A 63 -3.40 -0.06 4.47
N ASP A 64 -4.17 0.80 5.14
CA ASP A 64 -3.73 2.13 5.58
C ASP A 64 -3.02 2.10 6.94
N SER A 65 -3.42 1.17 7.81
CA SER A 65 -2.84 0.97 9.13
C SER A 65 -2.12 -0.37 9.26
N ASP A 66 -1.25 -0.48 10.27
CA ASP A 66 -0.64 -1.75 10.65
C ASP A 66 -1.73 -2.78 10.94
N LEU A 67 -1.50 -4.00 10.47
CA LEU A 67 -2.43 -5.09 10.68
C LEU A 67 -2.11 -5.77 12.02
N SER A 68 -2.90 -6.78 12.38
CA SER A 68 -2.68 -7.52 13.63
C SER A 68 -1.23 -8.03 13.72
N PRO A 69 -0.56 -7.96 14.90
CA PRO A 69 0.79 -8.48 15.11
C PRO A 69 0.96 -9.95 14.70
N SER A 70 -0.12 -10.72 14.72
CA SER A 70 -0.15 -12.11 14.26
C SER A 70 0.19 -12.28 12.76
N LEU A 71 0.02 -11.23 11.95
CA LEU A 71 0.31 -11.27 10.51
C LEU A 71 1.80 -11.07 10.22
N ASN A 72 2.57 -10.43 11.11
CA ASN A 72 4.01 -10.22 10.92
C ASN A 72 4.84 -11.52 10.84
N SER A 73 4.29 -12.65 11.31
CA SER A 73 4.94 -13.97 11.16
C SER A 73 4.67 -14.62 9.79
N ILE A 74 3.60 -14.21 9.10
CA ILE A 74 3.12 -14.82 7.84
C ILE A 74 3.35 -13.88 6.64
N TYR A 75 3.36 -12.57 6.87
CA TYR A 75 3.52 -11.52 5.87
C TYR A 75 4.70 -10.61 6.22
N ARG A 76 5.31 -10.06 5.17
CA ARG A 76 6.26 -8.95 5.25
C ARG A 76 5.56 -7.67 4.83
N GLY A 77 5.56 -6.69 5.73
CA GLY A 77 5.04 -5.35 5.47
C GLY A 77 6.12 -4.42 4.89
N GLN A 78 5.73 -3.58 3.94
CA GLN A 78 6.49 -2.44 3.46
C GLN A 78 5.59 -1.20 3.42
N SER A 79 6.07 -0.07 3.94
CA SER A 79 5.36 1.21 3.81
C SER A 79 5.65 1.84 2.46
N ILE A 80 4.59 2.28 1.77
CA ILE A 80 4.62 2.98 0.50
C ILE A 80 3.91 4.32 0.68
N GLN A 81 4.59 5.42 0.34
CA GLN A 81 3.98 6.74 0.32
C GLN A 81 3.01 6.82 -0.86
N TRP A 82 1.72 6.80 -0.59
CA TRP A 82 0.65 6.77 -1.61
C TRP A 82 0.39 8.16 -2.18
N LYS A 83 0.09 9.12 -1.31
CA LYS A 83 -0.24 10.50 -1.67
C LYS A 83 0.41 11.46 -0.68
N SER A 84 0.93 12.57 -1.17
CA SER A 84 1.18 13.76 -0.34
C SER A 84 0.13 14.79 -0.74
N GLN A 85 -0.59 15.34 0.24
CA GLN A 85 -1.52 16.43 0.02
C GLN A 85 -1.21 17.57 0.97
N ILE A 86 -1.30 18.79 0.43
CA ILE A 86 -1.15 19.99 1.23
C ILE A 86 -2.38 20.10 2.14
N ASP A 87 -2.16 20.16 3.44
CA ASP A 87 -3.26 20.36 4.39
C ASP A 87 -3.44 21.85 4.66
N PHE A 88 -4.21 22.50 3.78
CA PHE A 88 -4.59 23.90 3.94
C PHE A 88 -5.42 24.16 5.20
N SER A 89 -6.05 23.14 5.79
CA SER A 89 -6.91 23.28 6.97
C SER A 89 -6.11 23.38 8.27
N GLN A 90 -4.87 22.88 8.27
CA GLN A 90 -3.95 22.94 9.40
C GLN A 90 -2.94 24.10 9.31
N MET A 91 -3.03 24.94 8.27
CA MET A 91 -2.19 26.13 8.14
C MET A 91 -2.57 27.20 9.16
N ASP A 92 -1.62 27.61 10.00
CA ASP A 92 -1.80 28.79 10.84
C ASP A 92 -1.44 30.08 10.07
N GLY A 93 -1.75 31.25 10.63
CA GLY A 93 -1.50 32.55 10.00
C GLY A 93 -0.02 32.78 9.61
N PHE A 94 0.91 32.17 10.35
CA PHE A 94 2.34 32.19 10.00
C PHE A 94 2.69 31.28 8.81
N ASP A 95 1.99 30.16 8.63
CA ASP A 95 2.24 29.23 7.52
C ASP A 95 1.78 29.83 6.19
N TRP A 96 0.74 30.67 6.20
CA TRP A 96 0.34 31.45 5.02
C TRP A 96 1.40 32.47 4.58
N ILE A 97 2.12 33.09 5.53
CA ILE A 97 3.22 34.01 5.24
C ILE A 97 4.43 33.24 4.70
N LYS A 98 4.77 32.10 5.30
CA LYS A 98 5.82 31.20 4.79
C LYS A 98 5.49 30.67 3.40
N TRP A 99 4.24 30.31 3.12
CA TRP A 99 3.83 29.91 1.78
C TRP A 99 4.01 31.06 0.77
N PHE A 100 3.66 32.29 1.13
CA PHE A 100 3.81 33.43 0.23
C PHE A 100 5.28 33.70 -0.12
N ASP A 101 6.19 33.63 0.85
CA ASP A 101 7.61 33.96 0.70
C ASP A 101 8.47 32.77 0.24
N MET A 102 8.33 31.62 0.90
CA MET A 102 9.15 30.41 0.70
C MET A 102 8.46 29.32 -0.11
N ARG A 103 7.15 29.46 -0.40
CA ARG A 103 6.31 28.38 -1.00
C ARG A 103 6.34 27.10 -0.18
N ASP A 104 6.61 27.23 1.12
CA ASP A 104 6.66 26.13 2.07
C ASP A 104 5.29 25.90 2.71
N VAL A 105 4.84 24.65 2.75
CA VAL A 105 3.50 24.27 3.20
C VAL A 105 3.54 22.98 4.01
N PRO A 106 2.70 22.84 5.05
CA PRO A 106 2.54 21.58 5.74
C PRO A 106 1.93 20.54 4.79
N GLU A 107 2.70 19.48 4.52
CA GLU A 107 2.26 18.33 3.74
C GLU A 107 1.79 17.19 4.65
N THR A 108 0.62 16.64 4.36
CA THR A 108 0.13 15.40 4.97
C THR A 108 0.40 14.25 4.02
N ASN A 109 1.24 13.31 4.48
CA ASN A 109 1.56 12.09 3.75
C ASN A 109 0.57 10.98 4.13
N GLN A 110 -0.12 10.47 3.13
CA GLN A 110 -0.88 9.23 3.22
C GLN A 110 0.03 8.08 2.82
N ASN A 111 0.25 7.18 3.78
CA ASN A 111 1.02 5.96 3.57
C ASN A 111 0.07 4.77 3.45
N LEU A 112 0.44 3.82 2.61
CA LEU A 112 -0.16 2.50 2.54
C LEU A 112 0.87 1.47 2.99
N LEU A 113 0.42 0.43 3.66
CA LEU A 113 1.21 -0.73 3.98
C LEU A 113 0.90 -1.83 2.98
N LEU A 114 1.93 -2.25 2.26
CA LEU A 114 1.91 -3.39 1.37
C LEU A 114 2.42 -4.61 2.14
N TRP A 115 1.60 -5.65 2.23
CA TRP A 115 1.92 -6.90 2.91
C TRP A 115 2.01 -8.01 1.89
N ALA A 116 3.18 -8.60 1.74
CA ALA A 116 3.41 -9.74 0.86
C ALA A 116 3.64 -11.00 1.71
N ARG A 117 2.99 -12.12 1.36
CA ARG A 117 3.11 -13.37 2.11
C ARG A 117 4.54 -13.93 2.03
N ASN A 118 5.04 -14.47 3.14
CA ASN A 118 6.44 -14.85 3.32
C ASN A 118 6.91 -16.03 2.43
N ASP A 119 5.98 -16.90 2.06
CA ASP A 119 6.19 -18.05 1.17
C ASP A 119 6.41 -17.64 -0.29
N LEU A 120 5.98 -16.43 -0.68
CA LEU A 120 6.16 -15.90 -2.03
C LEU A 120 7.62 -15.63 -2.36
N PHE A 121 8.50 -15.52 -1.37
CA PHE A 121 9.93 -15.24 -1.57
C PHE A 121 10.74 -16.55 -1.44
N LYS A 122 11.28 -17.09 -2.54
CA LYS A 122 12.14 -18.29 -2.53
C LYS A 122 13.43 -17.96 -1.77
N GLY A 123 13.50 -18.43 -0.53
CA GLY A 123 14.60 -18.15 0.40
C GLY A 123 14.19 -18.08 1.87
N SER A 124 12.89 -18.07 2.19
CA SER A 124 12.39 -18.16 3.58
C SER A 124 12.53 -19.56 4.21
N SER A 125 13.11 -20.52 3.48
CA SER A 125 13.57 -21.80 4.00
C SER A 125 15.03 -22.03 3.63
N GLN A 126 15.94 -21.43 4.39
CA GLN A 126 17.28 -22.00 4.58
C GLN A 126 17.77 -21.65 6.00
N ASN A 127 17.68 -22.68 6.86
CA ASN A 127 18.36 -22.93 8.13
C ASN A 127 18.33 -21.87 9.24
#